data_AF-A0A1C4WC03-F1
#
_entry.id   AF-A0A1C4WC03-F1
#
_cell.length_a   1.000
_cell.length_b   1.000
_cell.length_c   1.000
_cell.angle_alpha   90.00
_cell.angle_beta   90.00
_cell.angle_gamma   90.00
#
_symmetry.space_group_name_H-M   'P 1'
#
loop_
_entity.id
_entity.type
_entity.pdbx_description
1 polymer ?
#
loop_
_entity_poly.entity_id
_entity_poly.type
_entity_poly.pdbx_seq_one_letter_code
_entity_poly.pdbx_strand_id
1 'polypeptide(L)'
;MHVLDDPEGLSPRAQAFLCRAGTRQPEQPRLLTDFVQVADRSGRLIAAPLELTVRREGFAARFGGLRYDVRRSVRIGDERRDTLRCWQFDLLDMVRAERMGWSFAWYGERVSSPVLYLAHTDGRFGVSVGGPFLEVCPSINHLIEGHALMDELHDWEPVPPSSLEAWVPNDTTNAHLGELLAALPPVPEASGPHDQWWCSDQLAIRLFRGWTDSQPRPTGVMIWSRNGQI
;
A
#
# COMPACT_ATOMS: atom_id res chain seq x y z
N MET A 1 -19.60 -4.99 5.71
CA MET A 1 -19.17 -6.41 5.70
C MET A 1 -17.66 -6.46 5.57
N HIS A 2 -16.99 -7.36 6.28
CA HIS A 2 -15.52 -7.39 6.32
C HIS A 2 -14.93 -8.03 5.07
N VAL A 3 -13.72 -7.62 4.69
CA VAL A 3 -13.06 -8.05 3.45
C VAL A 3 -12.78 -9.55 3.39
N LEU A 4 -12.56 -10.20 4.55
CA LEU A 4 -12.39 -11.66 4.60
C LEU A 4 -13.71 -12.44 4.48
N ASP A 5 -14.84 -11.82 4.82
CA ASP A 5 -16.17 -12.47 4.76
C ASP A 5 -16.82 -12.26 3.38
N ASP A 6 -16.48 -11.15 2.74
CA ASP A 6 -16.99 -10.73 1.45
C ASP A 6 -15.90 -9.99 0.71
N PRO A 7 -15.09 -10.65 -0.12
CA PRO A 7 -13.98 -10.00 -0.80
C PRO A 7 -14.41 -9.33 -2.12
N GLU A 8 -15.71 -8.97 -2.28
CA GLU A 8 -16.18 -8.24 -3.45
C GLU A 8 -15.33 -6.98 -3.72
N GLY A 9 -15.05 -6.76 -5.00
CA GLY A 9 -14.17 -5.68 -5.47
C GLY A 9 -12.67 -6.01 -5.42
N LEU A 10 -12.30 -7.25 -5.09
CA LEU A 10 -10.95 -7.79 -5.28
C LEU A 10 -10.92 -8.82 -6.42
N SER A 11 -9.79 -8.91 -7.11
CA SER A 11 -9.49 -9.90 -8.12
C SER A 11 -9.41 -11.31 -7.52
N PRO A 12 -9.57 -12.37 -8.32
CA PRO A 12 -9.37 -13.74 -7.86
C PRO A 12 -8.00 -13.97 -7.20
N ARG A 13 -6.95 -13.27 -7.68
CA ARG A 13 -5.60 -13.32 -7.10
C ARG A 13 -5.59 -12.77 -5.67
N ALA A 14 -6.12 -11.57 -5.46
CA ALA A 14 -6.20 -10.98 -4.14
C ALA A 14 -7.12 -11.75 -3.19
N GLN A 15 -8.21 -12.32 -3.69
CA GLN A 15 -9.08 -13.22 -2.94
C GLN A 15 -8.33 -14.47 -2.47
N ALA A 16 -7.60 -15.14 -3.36
CA ALA A 16 -6.80 -16.32 -3.03
C ALA A 16 -5.69 -15.99 -2.02
N PHE A 17 -5.03 -14.83 -2.19
CA PHE A 17 -4.04 -14.32 -1.25
C PHE A 17 -4.65 -14.14 0.15
N LEU A 18 -5.77 -13.42 0.28
CA LEU A 18 -6.43 -13.20 1.56
C LEU A 18 -6.97 -14.48 2.19
N CYS A 19 -7.48 -15.42 1.39
CA CYS A 19 -7.95 -16.72 1.89
C CYS A 19 -6.80 -17.52 2.54
N ARG A 20 -5.58 -17.39 2.00
CA ARG A 20 -4.40 -18.14 2.49
C ARG A 20 -3.68 -17.43 3.63
N ALA A 21 -3.48 -16.12 3.53
CA ALA A 21 -2.62 -15.34 4.43
C ALA A 21 -3.40 -14.41 5.37
N GLY A 22 -4.65 -14.09 5.03
CA GLY A 22 -5.50 -13.19 5.79
C GLY A 22 -6.04 -13.84 7.06
N THR A 23 -5.88 -13.14 8.17
CA THR A 23 -6.51 -13.50 9.44
C THR A 23 -7.22 -12.30 10.03
N ARG A 24 -8.27 -12.57 10.80
CA ARG A 24 -8.99 -11.56 11.55
C ARG A 24 -8.62 -11.66 13.02
N GLN A 25 -8.01 -10.61 13.55
CA GLN A 25 -7.76 -10.49 14.97
C GLN A 25 -8.81 -9.59 15.62
N PRO A 26 -9.12 -9.79 16.92
CA PRO A 26 -9.97 -8.87 17.65
C PRO A 26 -9.42 -7.45 17.55
N GLU A 27 -10.28 -6.50 17.18
CA GLU A 27 -9.92 -5.09 17.18
C GLU A 27 -9.65 -4.63 18.62
N GLN A 28 -8.68 -3.71 18.78
CA GLN A 28 -8.47 -3.07 20.06
C GLN A 28 -9.68 -2.19 20.40
N PRO A 29 -10.11 -2.14 21.67
CA PRO A 29 -11.16 -1.23 22.10
C PRO A 29 -10.80 0.21 21.73
N ARG A 30 -11.72 0.91 21.09
CA ARG A 30 -11.58 2.32 20.71
C ARG A 30 -12.89 3.06 20.95
N LEU A 31 -12.81 4.38 21.09
CA LEU A 31 -13.99 5.23 21.02
C LEU A 31 -14.51 5.24 19.58
N LEU A 32 -15.83 5.21 19.42
CA LEU A 32 -16.45 5.44 18.11
C LEU A 32 -16.16 6.87 17.68
N THR A 33 -15.94 7.06 16.37
CA THR A 33 -15.46 8.34 15.81
C THR A 33 -16.41 9.50 16.13
N ASP A 34 -17.72 9.26 16.22
CA ASP A 34 -18.72 10.27 16.57
C ASP A 34 -18.58 10.87 17.98
N PHE A 35 -17.84 10.21 18.88
CA PHE A 35 -17.55 10.70 20.22
C PHE A 35 -16.16 11.35 20.33
N VAL A 36 -15.43 11.45 19.21
CA VAL A 36 -14.08 12.01 19.19
C VAL A 36 -14.13 13.48 18.78
N GLN A 37 -13.35 14.31 19.47
CA GLN A 37 -13.04 15.66 19.01
C GLN A 37 -11.75 15.65 18.20
N VAL A 38 -11.76 16.33 17.06
CA VAL A 38 -10.62 16.39 16.13
C VAL A 38 -10.23 17.85 15.89
N ALA A 39 -8.94 18.10 15.67
CA ALA A 39 -8.45 19.43 15.35
C ALA A 39 -8.72 19.76 13.88
N ASP A 40 -9.42 20.86 13.61
CA ASP A 40 -9.55 21.41 12.27
C ASP A 40 -8.24 22.05 11.77
N ARG A 41 -8.25 22.63 10.56
CA ARG A 41 -7.04 23.25 9.98
C ARG A 41 -6.48 24.43 10.77
N SER A 42 -7.31 25.07 11.60
CA SER A 42 -6.89 26.15 12.50
C SER A 42 -6.35 25.63 13.84
N GLY A 43 -6.38 24.31 14.06
CA GLY A 43 -6.03 23.68 15.32
C GLY A 43 -7.17 23.69 16.34
N ARG A 44 -8.37 24.17 15.98
CA ARG A 44 -9.52 24.19 16.87
C ARG A 44 -10.12 22.79 16.97
N LEU A 45 -10.39 22.34 18.20
CA LEU A 45 -11.12 21.11 18.43
C LEU A 45 -12.60 21.26 18.06
N ILE A 46 -13.07 20.38 17.19
CA ILE A 46 -14.45 20.28 16.74
C ILE A 46 -14.94 18.84 16.90
N ALA A 47 -16.25 18.61 16.91
CA ALA A 47 -16.79 17.26 16.76
C ALA A 47 -16.33 16.66 15.42
N ALA A 48 -16.06 15.35 15.40
CA ALA A 48 -15.71 14.65 14.17
C ALA A 48 -16.76 14.93 13.07
N PRO A 49 -16.35 15.46 11.91
CA PRO A 49 -17.28 15.69 10.81
C PRO A 49 -17.85 14.37 10.29
N LEU A 50 -19.11 14.39 9.83
CA LEU A 50 -19.81 13.20 9.35
C LEU A 50 -19.02 12.42 8.27
N GLU A 51 -18.38 13.13 7.33
CA GLU A 51 -17.54 12.50 6.29
C GLU A 51 -16.40 11.67 6.90
N LEU A 52 -15.74 12.20 7.93
CA LEU A 52 -14.67 11.51 8.65
C LEU A 52 -15.22 10.29 9.39
N THR A 53 -16.32 10.45 10.13
CA THR A 53 -16.96 9.33 10.83
C THR A 53 -17.27 8.20 9.85
N VAL A 54 -18.03 8.49 8.79
CA VAL A 54 -18.48 7.48 7.84
C VAL A 54 -17.30 6.71 7.24
N ARG A 55 -16.21 7.42 6.90
CA ARG A 55 -15.03 6.80 6.29
C ARG A 55 -14.21 5.99 7.27
N ARG A 56 -13.99 6.49 8.48
CA ARG A 56 -13.20 5.82 9.49
C ARG A 56 -13.92 4.59 10.05
N GLU A 57 -15.21 4.69 10.32
CA GLU A 57 -16.04 3.55 10.73
C GLU A 57 -16.21 2.54 9.58
N GLY A 58 -16.35 3.01 8.34
CA GLY A 58 -16.35 2.14 7.15
C GLY A 58 -15.03 1.38 6.98
N PHE A 59 -13.89 2.04 7.20
CA PHE A 59 -12.58 1.38 7.20
C PHE A 59 -12.50 0.31 8.29
N ALA A 60 -12.87 0.61 9.53
CA ALA A 60 -12.86 -0.37 10.62
C ALA A 60 -13.78 -1.56 10.32
N ALA A 61 -15.01 -1.30 9.87
CA ALA A 61 -15.94 -2.38 9.53
C ALA A 61 -15.44 -3.27 8.37
N ARG A 62 -14.71 -2.69 7.41
CA ARG A 62 -14.24 -3.39 6.21
C ARG A 62 -12.91 -4.10 6.41
N PHE A 63 -11.96 -3.48 7.10
CA PHE A 63 -10.57 -3.92 7.20
C PHE A 63 -10.08 -4.06 8.65
N GLY A 64 -10.82 -3.56 9.64
CA GLY A 64 -10.46 -3.62 11.05
C GLY A 64 -10.12 -5.03 11.52
N GLY A 65 -8.98 -5.18 12.20
CA GLY A 65 -8.50 -6.47 12.67
C GLY A 65 -7.86 -7.35 11.59
N LEU A 66 -7.86 -6.96 10.31
CA LEU A 66 -7.16 -7.71 9.26
C LEU A 66 -5.65 -7.73 9.53
N ARG A 67 -5.08 -8.92 9.38
CA ARG A 67 -3.64 -9.18 9.40
C ARG A 67 -3.28 -10.09 8.24
N TYR A 68 -2.16 -9.84 7.59
CA TYR A 68 -1.53 -10.81 6.71
C TYR A 68 -0.04 -10.52 6.59
N ASP A 69 0.70 -11.53 6.16
CA ASP A 69 2.10 -11.40 5.80
C ASP A 69 2.26 -11.41 4.28
N VAL A 70 3.08 -10.51 3.76
CA VAL A 70 3.45 -10.43 2.34
C VAL A 70 4.85 -11.01 2.19
N ARG A 71 4.98 -12.07 1.40
CA ARG A 71 6.28 -12.62 1.02
C ARG A 71 6.86 -11.80 -0.12
N ARG A 72 8.18 -11.64 -0.12
CA ARG A 72 8.88 -10.87 -1.14
C ARG A 72 10.30 -11.36 -1.30
N SER A 73 10.71 -11.57 -2.55
CA SER A 73 12.10 -11.80 -2.94
C SER A 73 12.72 -10.53 -3.51
N VAL A 74 13.97 -10.24 -3.13
CA VAL A 74 14.78 -9.12 -3.65
C VAL A 74 16.21 -9.58 -3.92
N ARG A 75 16.93 -8.88 -4.80
CA ARG A 75 18.36 -9.12 -5.08
C ARG A 75 19.21 -7.96 -4.58
N ILE A 76 20.08 -8.22 -3.60
CA ILE A 76 21.01 -7.23 -3.04
C ILE A 76 22.44 -7.67 -3.39
N GLY A 77 23.07 -6.94 -4.31
CA GLY A 77 24.28 -7.44 -4.96
C GLY A 77 23.98 -8.72 -5.72
N ASP A 78 24.75 -9.78 -5.48
CA ASP A 78 24.56 -11.09 -6.12
C ASP A 78 23.66 -12.04 -5.29
N GLU A 79 23.22 -11.62 -4.10
CA GLU A 79 22.46 -12.43 -3.18
C GLU A 79 20.94 -12.21 -3.34
N ARG A 80 20.19 -13.31 -3.48
CA ARG A 80 18.73 -13.31 -3.33
C ARG A 80 18.37 -13.34 -1.85
N ARG A 81 17.51 -12.43 -1.42
CA ARG A 81 16.97 -12.36 -0.06
C ARG A 81 15.46 -12.44 -0.09
N ASP A 82 14.92 -13.32 0.75
CA ASP A 82 13.49 -13.44 0.97
C ASP A 82 13.12 -12.74 2.27
N THR A 83 12.01 -11.99 2.23
CA THR A 83 11.50 -11.19 3.34
C THR A 83 10.02 -11.45 3.53
N LEU A 84 9.59 -11.33 4.78
CA LEU A 84 8.19 -11.42 5.18
C LEU A 84 7.80 -10.10 5.85
N ARG A 85 6.75 -9.45 5.36
CA ARG A 85 6.27 -8.15 5.85
C ARG A 85 4.85 -8.27 6.37
N CYS A 86 4.69 -8.09 7.68
CA CYS A 86 3.41 -8.16 8.36
C CYS A 86 2.65 -6.83 8.21
N TRP A 87 1.37 -6.90 7.82
CA TRP A 87 0.48 -5.74 7.71
C TRP A 87 -0.66 -5.81 8.73
N GLN A 88 -1.01 -4.67 9.32
CA GLN A 88 -2.06 -4.52 10.32
C GLN A 88 -3.02 -3.39 9.98
N PHE A 89 -4.31 -3.70 9.95
CA PHE A 89 -5.37 -2.79 9.52
C PHE A 89 -6.21 -2.24 10.67
N ASP A 90 -5.61 -1.96 11.83
CA ASP A 90 -6.34 -1.26 12.90
C ASP A 90 -6.12 0.24 12.82
N LEU A 91 -7.17 0.97 13.17
CA LEU A 91 -7.14 2.41 13.28
C LEU A 91 -6.23 2.86 14.43
N LEU A 92 -5.54 3.96 14.21
CA LEU A 92 -4.86 4.73 15.24
C LEU A 92 -5.67 5.99 15.55
N ASP A 93 -5.58 6.52 16.75
CA ASP A 93 -6.36 7.70 17.18
C ASP A 93 -6.08 8.97 16.37
N MET A 94 -4.95 9.02 15.68
CA MET A 94 -4.56 10.19 14.90
C MET A 94 -5.49 10.45 13.72
N VAL A 95 -5.96 11.69 13.65
CA VAL A 95 -6.72 12.29 12.56
C VAL A 95 -6.07 13.61 12.21
N ARG A 96 -6.06 13.97 10.93
CA ARG A 96 -5.52 15.23 10.43
C ARG A 96 -6.44 15.88 9.42
N ALA A 97 -6.70 17.17 9.59
CA ALA A 97 -7.35 17.96 8.56
C ALA A 97 -6.40 18.16 7.37
N GLU A 98 -6.85 17.82 6.16
CA GLU A 98 -6.07 17.97 4.93
C GLU A 98 -6.60 19.15 4.11
N ARG A 99 -5.91 19.58 3.06
CA ARG A 99 -6.37 20.66 2.15
C ARG A 99 -7.75 20.39 1.54
N MET A 100 -8.12 19.12 1.37
CA MET A 100 -9.45 18.68 0.99
C MET A 100 -9.80 17.52 1.90
N GLY A 101 -10.91 17.57 2.64
CA GLY A 101 -11.29 16.47 3.55
C GLY A 101 -10.32 16.27 4.72
N TRP A 102 -10.15 15.00 5.11
CA TRP A 102 -9.38 14.57 6.27
C TRP A 102 -8.58 13.32 5.95
N SER A 103 -7.52 13.08 6.71
CA SER A 103 -6.83 11.79 6.74
C SER A 103 -6.84 11.22 8.15
N PHE A 104 -6.77 9.90 8.26
CA PHE A 104 -6.69 9.21 9.53
C PHE A 104 -5.66 8.08 9.45
N ALA A 105 -4.98 7.87 10.58
CA ALA A 105 -3.90 6.92 10.64
C ALA A 105 -4.38 5.50 10.97
N TRP A 106 -3.57 4.54 10.56
CA TRP A 106 -3.72 3.13 10.83
C TRP A 106 -2.34 2.48 10.92
N TYR A 107 -2.23 1.27 11.48
CA TYR A 107 -0.92 0.68 11.76
C TYR A 107 -0.06 0.40 10.51
N GLY A 108 -0.65 -0.11 9.42
CA GLY A 108 0.08 -0.41 8.20
C GLY A 108 1.09 -1.55 8.35
N GLU A 109 2.21 -1.44 7.66
CA GLU A 109 3.30 -2.42 7.71
C GLU A 109 4.05 -2.36 9.05
N ARG A 110 4.29 -3.50 9.68
CA ARG A 110 5.07 -3.63 10.92
C ARG A 110 6.57 -3.62 10.66
N VAL A 111 7.08 -2.45 10.30
CA VAL A 111 8.50 -2.20 10.11
C VAL A 111 8.89 -0.91 10.82
N SER A 112 10.18 -0.77 11.14
CA SER A 112 10.72 0.50 11.60
C SER A 112 10.71 1.48 10.41
N SER A 113 9.61 2.19 10.23
CA SER A 113 9.38 3.11 9.13
C SER A 113 9.35 4.55 9.62
N PRO A 114 9.95 5.52 8.91
CA PRO A 114 9.79 6.94 9.21
C PRO A 114 8.41 7.48 8.79
N VAL A 115 7.57 6.65 8.16
CA VAL A 115 6.28 7.09 7.62
C VAL A 115 5.12 6.71 8.52
N LEU A 116 4.10 7.55 8.50
CA LEU A 116 2.78 7.25 9.02
C LEU A 116 1.85 6.79 7.89
N TYR A 117 1.19 5.65 8.06
CA TYR A 117 0.20 5.15 7.11
C TYR A 117 -1.14 5.86 7.30
N LEU A 118 -1.71 6.34 6.21
CA LEU A 118 -2.90 7.17 6.21
C LEU A 118 -3.93 6.63 5.21
N ALA A 119 -5.20 6.72 5.60
CA ALA A 119 -6.32 6.68 4.67
C ALA A 119 -6.96 8.07 4.62
N HIS A 120 -7.31 8.51 3.41
CA HIS A 120 -7.97 9.78 3.18
C HIS A 120 -9.49 9.60 3.09
N THR A 121 -10.27 10.62 3.43
CA THR A 121 -11.75 10.53 3.41
C THR A 121 -12.35 10.41 2.00
N ASP A 122 -11.56 10.62 0.95
CA ASP A 122 -11.95 10.29 -0.43
C ASP A 122 -11.66 8.84 -0.83
N GLY A 123 -11.09 8.03 0.08
CA GLY A 123 -10.82 6.61 -0.10
C GLY A 123 -9.38 6.27 -0.48
N ARG A 124 -8.53 7.27 -0.76
CA ARG A 124 -7.13 7.04 -1.15
C ARG A 124 -6.28 6.53 0.01
N PHE A 125 -5.31 5.69 -0.31
CA PHE A 125 -4.24 5.30 0.59
C PHE A 125 -3.01 6.16 0.35
N GLY A 126 -2.37 6.56 1.44
CA GLY A 126 -1.12 7.30 1.38
C GLY A 126 -0.32 7.22 2.65
N VAL A 127 0.73 8.03 2.70
CA VAL A 127 1.64 8.12 3.83
C VAL A 127 1.94 9.58 4.18
N SER A 128 2.59 9.80 5.31
CA SER A 128 3.15 11.10 5.71
C SER A 128 4.52 10.88 6.36
N VAL A 129 5.49 11.73 6.01
CA VAL A 129 6.83 11.81 6.64
C VAL A 129 6.93 12.99 7.61
N GLY A 130 5.80 13.38 8.21
CA GLY A 130 5.67 14.63 8.99
C GLY A 130 5.20 15.84 8.17
N GLY A 131 5.02 15.65 6.86
CA GLY A 131 4.52 16.65 5.92
C GLY A 131 3.08 16.39 5.45
N PRO A 132 2.67 16.89 4.27
CA PRO A 132 1.32 16.68 3.73
C PRO A 132 1.04 15.20 3.42
N PHE A 133 -0.23 14.87 3.17
CA PHE A 133 -0.60 13.54 2.68
C PHE A 133 0.06 13.25 1.32
N LEU A 134 0.81 12.15 1.26
CA LEU A 134 1.45 11.65 0.05
C LEU A 134 0.66 10.43 -0.43
N GLU A 135 -0.12 10.59 -1.49
CA GLU A 135 -0.83 9.48 -2.10
C GLU A 135 0.16 8.39 -2.56
N VAL A 136 -0.21 7.13 -2.31
CA VAL A 136 0.52 5.94 -2.76
C VAL A 136 -0.32 5.15 -3.75
N CYS A 137 -1.57 4.82 -3.40
CA CYS A 137 -2.49 4.15 -4.33
C CYS A 137 -3.95 4.60 -4.14
N PRO A 138 -4.84 4.33 -5.13
CA PRO A 138 -6.18 4.90 -5.18
C PRO A 138 -7.12 4.40 -4.07
N SER A 139 -6.85 3.22 -3.51
CA SER A 139 -7.61 2.67 -2.38
C SER A 139 -6.84 1.57 -1.65
N ILE A 140 -7.35 1.18 -0.48
CA ILE A 140 -6.84 0.02 0.26
C ILE A 140 -6.97 -1.29 -0.53
N ASN A 141 -7.98 -1.42 -1.40
CA ASN A 141 -8.08 -2.58 -2.29
C ASN A 141 -6.90 -2.64 -3.28
N HIS A 142 -6.49 -1.52 -3.87
CA HIS A 142 -5.30 -1.48 -4.75
C HIS A 142 -4.02 -1.85 -3.99
N LEU A 143 -3.93 -1.45 -2.71
CA LEU A 143 -2.82 -1.86 -1.84
C LEU A 143 -2.80 -3.39 -1.65
N ILE A 144 -3.95 -4.00 -1.35
CA ILE A 144 -4.08 -5.45 -1.20
C ILE A 144 -3.76 -6.17 -2.52
N GLU A 145 -4.21 -5.64 -3.66
CA GLU A 145 -3.90 -6.18 -5.00
C GLU A 145 -2.39 -6.17 -5.29
N GLY A 146 -1.72 -5.06 -5.00
CA GLY A 146 -0.27 -4.94 -5.14
C GLY A 146 0.48 -5.91 -4.22
N HIS A 147 -0.01 -6.11 -2.99
CA HIS A 147 0.56 -7.10 -2.07
C HIS A 147 0.33 -8.54 -2.54
N ALA A 148 -0.85 -8.86 -3.05
CA ALA A 148 -1.15 -10.18 -3.59
C ALA A 148 -0.27 -10.49 -4.80
N LEU A 149 -0.06 -9.53 -5.69
CA LEU A 149 0.85 -9.68 -6.83
C LEU A 149 2.31 -9.82 -6.37
N MET A 150 2.77 -9.00 -5.41
CA MET A 150 4.11 -9.12 -4.85
C MET A 150 4.37 -10.49 -4.20
N ASP A 151 3.38 -11.03 -3.50
CA ASP A 151 3.47 -12.35 -2.88
C ASP A 151 3.45 -13.49 -3.92
N GLU A 152 2.67 -13.37 -4.99
CA GLU A 152 2.68 -14.33 -6.11
C GLU A 152 4.05 -14.38 -6.80
N LEU A 153 4.73 -13.24 -6.91
CA LEU A 153 6.05 -13.10 -7.52
C LEU A 153 7.19 -13.55 -6.60
N HIS A 154 6.92 -13.92 -5.35
CA HIS A 154 7.97 -14.32 -4.40
C HIS A 154 8.87 -15.43 -4.93
N ASP A 155 8.33 -16.41 -5.67
CA ASP A 155 9.09 -17.53 -6.20
C ASP A 155 9.87 -17.19 -7.49
N TRP A 156 9.64 -16.00 -8.07
CA TRP A 156 10.34 -15.54 -9.27
C TRP A 156 11.71 -14.96 -8.89
N GLU A 157 12.59 -14.88 -9.89
CA GLU A 157 13.93 -14.32 -9.70
C GLU A 157 13.87 -12.79 -9.77
N PRO A 158 14.21 -12.07 -8.67
CA PRO A 158 14.35 -10.63 -8.71
C PRO A 158 15.55 -10.25 -9.57
N VAL A 159 15.33 -9.34 -10.51
CA VAL A 159 16.36 -8.83 -11.41
C VAL A 159 16.85 -7.47 -10.88
N PRO A 160 18.17 -7.22 -10.81
CA PRO A 160 18.68 -5.89 -10.51
C PRO A 160 18.19 -4.86 -11.54
N PRO A 161 17.89 -3.64 -11.10
CA PRO A 161 18.02 -3.14 -9.74
C PRO A 161 16.81 -3.54 -8.88
N SER A 162 17.07 -3.88 -7.62
CA SER A 162 16.03 -4.14 -6.62
C SER A 162 16.37 -3.44 -5.31
N SER A 163 15.40 -3.30 -4.41
CA SER A 163 15.58 -2.61 -3.13
C SER A 163 15.02 -3.46 -2.00
N LEU A 164 15.67 -3.48 -0.83
CA LEU A 164 15.13 -4.17 0.34
C LEU A 164 13.84 -3.55 0.85
N GLU A 165 13.60 -2.26 0.59
CA GLU A 165 12.36 -1.60 0.99
C GLU A 165 11.54 -1.22 -0.24
N ALA A 166 10.26 -1.58 -0.22
CA ALA A 166 9.35 -1.46 -1.36
C ALA A 166 8.99 0.00 -1.70
N TRP A 167 9.50 0.95 -0.92
CA TRP A 167 9.31 2.40 -1.05
C TRP A 167 10.61 3.19 -1.20
N VAL A 168 11.77 2.51 -1.21
CA VAL A 168 13.07 3.16 -1.42
C VAL A 168 13.42 3.06 -2.91
N PRO A 169 13.45 4.19 -3.64
CA PRO A 169 13.75 4.21 -5.06
C PRO A 169 15.21 3.86 -5.32
N ASN A 170 15.48 3.41 -6.55
CA ASN A 170 16.81 3.06 -7.03
C ASN A 170 17.24 3.89 -8.25
N ASP A 171 16.44 4.90 -8.65
CA ASP A 171 16.73 5.90 -9.70
C ASP A 171 17.23 5.32 -11.03
N THR A 172 16.62 4.22 -11.49
CA THR A 172 17.11 3.42 -12.62
C THR A 172 16.28 3.49 -13.90
N THR A 173 15.44 4.52 -14.06
CA THR A 173 14.65 4.69 -15.28
C THR A 173 15.55 4.97 -16.49
N ASN A 174 15.52 4.11 -17.50
CA ASN A 174 16.24 4.27 -18.77
C ASN A 174 15.32 3.98 -19.98
N ALA A 175 15.81 4.20 -21.20
CA ALA A 175 15.02 3.99 -22.42
C ALA A 175 14.56 2.53 -22.60
N HIS A 176 15.39 1.56 -22.24
CA HIS A 176 15.10 0.14 -22.34
C HIS A 176 13.90 -0.27 -21.46
N LEU A 177 13.79 0.30 -20.26
CA LEU A 177 12.62 0.12 -19.40
C LEU A 177 11.32 0.57 -20.08
N GLY A 178 11.35 1.66 -20.86
CA GLY A 178 10.20 2.12 -21.62
C GLY A 178 9.72 1.11 -22.67
N GLU A 179 10.65 0.45 -23.35
CA GLU A 179 10.35 -0.60 -24.34
C GLU A 179 9.72 -1.83 -23.68
N LEU A 180 10.26 -2.28 -22.54
CA LEU A 180 9.72 -3.40 -21.77
C LEU A 180 8.28 -3.13 -21.32
N LEU A 181 8.03 -1.93 -20.78
CA LEU A 181 6.70 -1.54 -20.31
C LEU A 181 5.67 -1.46 -21.44
N ALA A 182 6.09 -1.00 -22.62
CA ALA A 182 5.21 -0.95 -23.80
C ALA A 182 4.81 -2.35 -24.30
N ALA A 183 5.62 -3.37 -24.04
CA ALA A 183 5.38 -4.76 -24.44
C ALA A 183 4.63 -5.58 -23.39
N LEU A 184 4.52 -5.11 -22.14
CA LEU A 184 3.86 -5.82 -21.06
C LEU A 184 2.42 -5.34 -20.84
N PRO A 185 1.48 -6.23 -20.53
CA PRO A 185 0.14 -5.82 -20.16
C PRO A 185 0.13 -5.20 -18.75
N PRO A 186 -0.58 -4.07 -18.55
CA PRO A 186 -0.73 -3.46 -17.23
C PRO A 186 -1.63 -4.30 -16.32
N VAL A 187 -1.43 -4.18 -15.01
CA VAL A 187 -2.30 -4.78 -13.97
C VAL A 187 -3.10 -3.66 -13.30
N PRO A 188 -4.25 -3.27 -13.87
CA PRO A 188 -4.96 -2.06 -13.45
C PRO A 188 -5.42 -2.10 -12.00
N GLU A 189 -5.88 -3.25 -11.50
CA GLU A 189 -6.37 -3.41 -10.13
C GLU A 189 -5.28 -3.24 -9.06
N ALA A 190 -4.02 -3.49 -9.41
CA ALA A 190 -2.87 -3.25 -8.53
C ALA A 190 -2.21 -1.88 -8.77
N SER A 191 -2.68 -1.12 -9.77
CA SER A 191 -2.02 0.10 -10.25
C SER A 191 -2.74 1.38 -9.87
N GLY A 192 -2.00 2.48 -9.79
CA GLY A 192 -2.49 3.82 -9.55
C GLY A 192 -1.48 4.89 -9.94
N PRO A 193 -1.71 6.16 -9.55
CA PRO A 193 -0.87 7.28 -9.98
C PRO A 193 0.59 7.22 -9.49
N HIS A 194 0.86 6.52 -8.38
CA HIS A 194 2.17 6.51 -7.72
C HIS A 194 2.74 5.11 -7.47
N ASP A 195 2.03 4.06 -7.89
CA ASP A 195 2.46 2.66 -7.85
C ASP A 195 1.80 1.95 -9.04
N GLN A 196 2.59 1.46 -9.99
CA GLN A 196 2.13 0.95 -11.28
C GLN A 196 2.74 -0.42 -11.53
N TRP A 197 1.92 -1.33 -12.03
CA TRP A 197 2.28 -2.73 -12.25
C TRP A 197 2.02 -3.17 -13.67
N TRP A 198 2.94 -3.98 -14.18
CA TRP A 198 2.84 -4.72 -15.43
C TRP A 198 3.27 -6.16 -15.17
N CYS A 199 2.56 -7.12 -15.75
CA CYS A 199 2.84 -8.53 -15.48
C CYS A 199 2.42 -9.41 -16.66
N SER A 200 3.36 -10.20 -17.17
CA SER A 200 3.12 -11.32 -18.09
C SER A 200 3.32 -12.64 -17.35
N ASP A 201 3.42 -13.76 -18.08
CA ASP A 201 3.79 -15.07 -17.54
C ASP A 201 5.30 -15.21 -17.26
N GLN A 202 6.14 -14.41 -17.91
CA GLN A 202 7.61 -14.47 -17.82
C GLN A 202 8.25 -13.31 -17.05
N LEU A 203 7.64 -12.12 -17.11
CA LEU A 203 8.22 -10.88 -16.60
C LEU A 203 7.17 -10.02 -15.90
N ALA A 204 7.52 -9.49 -14.73
CA ALA A 204 6.72 -8.53 -13.97
C ALA A 204 7.56 -7.31 -13.59
N ILE A 205 6.97 -6.12 -13.74
CA ILE A 205 7.62 -4.84 -13.45
C ILE A 205 6.69 -4.00 -12.58
N ARG A 206 7.26 -3.39 -11.54
CA ARG A 206 6.63 -2.37 -10.71
C ARG A 206 7.40 -1.06 -10.84
N LEU A 207 6.69 0.03 -11.15
CA LEU A 207 7.18 1.40 -11.03
C LEU A 207 6.47 2.11 -9.89
N PHE A 208 7.21 2.68 -8.96
CA PHE A 208 6.63 3.37 -7.81
C PHE A 208 7.35 4.67 -7.49
N ARG A 209 6.66 5.57 -6.78
CA ARG A 209 7.25 6.81 -6.26
C ARG A 209 7.71 6.60 -4.82
N GLY A 210 8.90 7.10 -4.52
CA GLY A 210 9.45 7.05 -3.17
C GLY A 210 8.55 7.77 -2.17
N TRP A 211 8.50 7.25 -0.94
CA TRP A 211 7.75 7.83 0.17
C TRP A 211 8.55 8.94 0.85
N THR A 212 8.77 10.03 0.11
CA THR A 212 9.52 11.22 0.53
C THR A 212 8.74 12.49 0.18
N ASP A 213 9.02 13.58 0.89
CA ASP A 213 8.49 14.91 0.59
C ASP A 213 9.22 15.63 -0.55
N SER A 214 10.34 15.07 -1.04
CA SER A 214 11.11 15.59 -2.18
C SER A 214 10.24 15.77 -3.43
N GLN A 215 10.48 16.88 -4.16
CA GLN A 215 9.81 17.19 -5.43
C GLN A 215 10.85 17.44 -6.54
N PRO A 216 10.82 16.69 -7.65
CA PRO A 216 9.92 15.55 -7.92
C PRO A 216 10.22 14.34 -7.02
N ARG A 217 9.21 13.51 -6.74
CA ARG A 217 9.42 12.27 -5.98
C ARG A 217 10.28 11.29 -6.80
N PRO A 218 11.39 10.78 -6.25
CA PRO A 218 12.26 9.81 -6.93
C PRO A 218 11.50 8.53 -7.30
N THR A 219 11.93 7.86 -8.37
CA THR A 219 11.23 6.71 -8.95
C THR A 219 11.99 5.44 -8.64
N GLY A 220 11.29 4.43 -8.13
CA GLY A 220 11.81 3.09 -7.96
C GLY A 220 11.27 2.15 -9.02
N VAL A 221 12.12 1.21 -9.41
CA VAL A 221 11.78 0.11 -10.31
C VAL A 221 12.02 -1.19 -9.58
N MET A 222 11.11 -2.15 -9.69
CA MET A 222 11.35 -3.54 -9.32
C MET A 222 10.98 -4.45 -10.48
N ILE A 223 11.82 -5.44 -10.73
CA ILE A 223 11.65 -6.39 -11.83
C ILE A 223 11.78 -7.81 -11.30
N TRP A 224 10.86 -8.68 -11.70
CA TRP A 224 10.90 -10.12 -11.44
C TRP A 224 10.80 -10.86 -12.77
N SER A 225 11.62 -11.88 -12.94
CA SER A 225 11.65 -12.74 -14.12
C SER A 225 11.60 -14.21 -13.72
N ARG A 226 10.96 -15.05 -14.54
CA ARG A 226 10.93 -16.51 -14.32
C ARG A 226 12.32 -17.16 -14.41
N ASN A 227 13.22 -16.62 -15.23
CA ASN A 227 14.55 -17.19 -15.48
C ASN A 227 15.68 -16.26 -15.01
N GLY A 228 15.36 -15.14 -14.36
CA GLY A 228 16.33 -14.14 -13.90
C GLY A 228 16.92 -13.27 -15.02
N GLN A 229 16.35 -13.31 -16.22
CA GLN A 229 16.77 -12.52 -17.39
C GLN A 229 15.62 -11.63 -17.88
N ILE A 230 15.99 -10.50 -18.48
CA ILE A 230 15.09 -9.53 -19.12
C ILE A 230 15.31 -9.61 -20.62
#